data_AF-A0A256ZKR5-F1
#
_entry.id   AF-A0A256ZKR5-F1
#
_cell.length_a   1.000
_cell.length_b   1.000
_cell.length_c   1.000
_cell.angle_alpha   90.00
_cell.angle_beta   90.00
_cell.angle_gamma   90.00
#
_symmetry.space_group_name_H-M   'P 1'
#
loop_
_entity.id
_entity.type
_entity.pdbx_description
1 polymer ?
#
loop_
_entity_poly.entity_id
_entity_poly.type
_entity_poly.pdbx_seq_one_letter_code
_entity_poly.pdbx_strand_id
1 'polypeptide(L)'
;MRRKQRYNQKLAELEDRIEFITANLGTKKTFQQNRLHSKGIYKEYQELVESITDLAAMTAKDQNKIVEDDYSNLDKLATTLHLNTEHTIQLKKANGLRNILVHEYNGII
;
A
#
# COMPACT_ATOMS: atom_id res chain seq x y z
N MET A 1 11.63 -17.53 10.62
CA MET A 1 11.43 -16.16 11.13
C MET A 1 10.20 -16.14 12.04
N ARG A 2 10.24 -15.52 13.23
CA ARG A 2 9.09 -15.50 14.17
C ARG A 2 8.00 -14.56 13.63
N ARG A 3 6.71 -14.89 13.76
CA ARG A 3 5.60 -14.13 13.16
C ARG A 3 5.65 -12.62 13.47
N LYS A 4 5.89 -12.26 14.73
CA LYS A 4 6.05 -10.86 15.18
C LYS A 4 7.15 -10.11 14.41
N GLN A 5 8.26 -10.78 14.11
CA GLN A 5 9.38 -10.17 13.37
C GLN A 5 8.98 -9.80 11.94
N ARG A 6 8.12 -10.62 11.30
CA ARG A 6 7.62 -10.33 9.94
C ARG A 6 6.68 -9.12 9.94
N TYR A 7 5.81 -8.98 10.93
CA TYR A 7 4.98 -7.78 11.09
C TYR A 7 5.83 -6.54 11.30
N ASN A 8 6.80 -6.60 12.22
CA ASN A 8 7.69 -5.46 12.48
C ASN A 8 8.48 -5.06 11.24
N GLN A 9 8.97 -6.03 10.46
CA GLN A 9 9.64 -5.74 9.20
C GLN A 9 8.70 -4.99 8.24
N LYS A 10 7.46 -5.46 8.09
CA LYS A 10 6.47 -4.82 7.22
C LYS A 10 6.05 -3.43 7.66
N LEU A 11 5.94 -3.21 8.97
CA LEU A 11 5.66 -1.89 9.51
C LEU A 11 6.83 -0.94 9.29
N ALA A 12 8.08 -1.38 9.48
CA ALA A 12 9.25 -0.57 9.19
C ALA A 12 9.36 -0.23 7.70
N GLU A 13 9.13 -1.20 6.80
CA GLU A 13 9.05 -0.97 5.35
C GLU A 13 7.94 0.04 5.00
N LEU A 14 6.80 -0.02 5.69
CA LEU A 14 5.69 0.92 5.49
C LEU A 14 6.07 2.34 5.94
N GLU A 15 6.63 2.48 7.14
CA GLU A 15 7.03 3.76 7.73
C GLU A 15 8.10 4.47 6.89
N ASP A 16 9.15 3.76 6.49
CA ASP A 16 10.24 4.27 5.65
C ASP A 16 9.71 4.87 4.34
N ARG A 17 8.76 4.17 3.70
CA ARG A 17 8.16 4.63 2.44
C ARG A 17 7.25 5.83 2.62
N ILE A 18 6.47 5.88 3.70
CA ILE A 18 5.66 7.07 4.03
C ILE A 18 6.58 8.28 4.19
N GLU A 19 7.68 8.12 4.93
CA GLU A 19 8.66 9.18 5.15
C GLU A 19 9.27 9.64 3.82
N PHE A 20 9.75 8.69 3.00
CA PHE A 20 10.36 9.00 1.72
C PHE A 20 9.38 9.74 0.80
N ILE A 21 8.16 9.24 0.62
CA ILE A 21 7.15 9.87 -0.25
C ILE A 21 6.82 11.26 0.28
N THR A 22 6.60 11.41 1.59
CA THR A 22 6.25 12.70 2.20
C THR A 22 7.34 13.74 2.00
N ALA A 23 8.60 13.36 2.17
CA ALA A 23 9.75 14.23 1.99
C ALA A 23 10.02 14.58 0.53
N ASN A 24 9.69 13.68 -0.40
CA ASN A 24 10.12 13.80 -1.80
C ASN A 24 8.99 14.04 -2.81
N LEU A 25 7.71 14.03 -2.44
CA LEU A 25 6.60 14.22 -3.40
C LEU A 25 6.77 15.51 -4.23
N GLY A 26 7.27 16.56 -3.58
CA GLY A 26 7.56 17.85 -4.21
C GLY A 26 6.30 18.60 -4.64
N THR A 27 6.48 19.59 -5.51
CA THR A 27 5.34 20.34 -6.08
C THR A 27 4.73 19.59 -7.26
N LYS A 28 3.46 19.87 -7.56
CA LYS A 28 2.79 19.36 -8.78
C LYS A 28 3.62 19.60 -10.04
N LYS A 29 4.25 20.78 -10.17
CA LYS A 29 5.11 21.12 -11.31
C LYS A 29 6.33 20.20 -11.40
N THR A 30 7.06 20.03 -10.29
CA THR A 30 8.21 19.12 -10.21
C THR A 30 7.82 17.70 -10.58
N PHE A 31 6.70 17.23 -10.01
CA PHE A 31 6.18 15.88 -10.25
C PHE A 31 5.78 15.65 -11.71
N GLN A 32 5.22 16.65 -12.39
CA GLN A 32 4.79 16.53 -13.78
C GLN A 32 5.91 16.70 -14.81
N GLN A 33 6.95 17.48 -14.48
CA GLN A 33 8.01 17.83 -15.44
C GLN A 33 9.23 16.92 -15.36
N ASN A 34 9.43 16.20 -14.25
CA ASN A 34 10.56 15.28 -14.08
C ASN A 34 10.08 13.83 -14.00
N ARG A 35 10.08 13.13 -15.14
CA ARG A 35 9.61 11.74 -15.24
C ARG A 35 10.38 10.77 -14.34
N LEU A 36 11.68 10.97 -14.16
CA LEU A 36 12.49 10.12 -13.27
C LEU A 36 12.02 10.26 -11.82
N HIS A 37 11.78 11.49 -11.39
CA HIS A 37 11.22 11.80 -10.07
C HIS A 37 9.85 11.16 -9.87
N SER A 38 8.92 11.35 -10.81
CA SER A 38 7.57 10.76 -10.71
C SER A 38 7.63 9.24 -10.63
N LYS A 39 8.47 8.60 -11.46
CA LYS A 39 8.64 7.15 -11.44
C LYS A 39 9.22 6.64 -10.12
N GLY A 40 10.15 7.37 -9.51
CA GLY A 40 10.64 7.08 -8.16
C GLY A 40 9.51 7.07 -7.15
N ILE A 41 8.72 8.15 -7.10
CA ILE A 41 7.57 8.24 -6.18
C ILE A 41 6.51 7.17 -6.45
N TYR A 42 6.22 6.86 -7.72
CA TYR A 42 5.30 5.78 -8.07
C TYR A 42 5.77 4.43 -7.54
N LYS A 43 7.08 4.14 -7.65
CA LYS A 43 7.64 2.89 -7.16
C LYS A 43 7.52 2.79 -5.64
N GLU A 44 7.87 3.86 -4.93
CA GLU A 44 7.72 3.92 -3.46
C GLU A 44 6.26 3.74 -3.04
N TYR A 45 5.33 4.35 -3.76
CA TYR A 45 3.89 4.19 -3.51
C TYR A 45 3.41 2.76 -3.77
N GLN A 46 3.87 2.11 -4.83
CA GLN A 46 3.53 0.72 -5.13
C GLN A 46 3.95 -0.19 -3.98
N GLU A 47 5.20 -0.08 -3.55
CA GLU A 47 5.76 -0.94 -2.50
C GLU A 47 5.19 -0.61 -1.10
N LEU A 48 4.78 0.64 -0.88
CA LEU A 48 4.00 1.04 0.30
C LEU A 48 2.69 0.25 0.35
N VAL A 49 1.93 0.26 -0.75
CA VAL A 49 0.64 -0.42 -0.83
C VAL A 49 0.79 -1.95 -0.78
N GLU A 50 1.84 -2.51 -1.38
CA GLU A 50 2.18 -3.93 -1.26
C GLU A 50 2.46 -4.34 0.20
N SER A 51 3.11 -3.46 0.97
CA SER A 51 3.33 -3.71 2.40
C SER A 51 2.02 -3.75 3.20
N ILE A 52 1.04 -2.90 2.83
CA ILE A 52 -0.31 -2.91 3.41
C ILE A 52 -1.05 -4.21 3.05
N THR A 53 -1.03 -4.63 1.78
CA THR A 53 -1.76 -5.85 1.36
C THR A 53 -1.12 -7.11 1.94
N ASP A 54 0.22 -7.15 2.07
CA ASP A 54 0.92 -8.21 2.80
C ASP A 54 0.49 -8.27 4.26
N LEU A 55 0.41 -7.13 4.96
CA LEU A 55 -0.09 -7.05 6.33
C LEU A 55 -1.54 -7.54 6.44
N ALA A 56 -2.40 -7.20 5.47
CA ALA A 56 -3.78 -7.64 5.42
C ALA A 56 -3.89 -9.17 5.26
N ALA A 57 -3.13 -9.75 4.32
CA ALA A 57 -3.07 -11.20 4.10
C ALA A 57 -2.49 -11.94 5.32
N MET A 58 -1.43 -11.40 5.92
CA MET A 58 -0.85 -11.94 7.15
C MET A 58 -1.86 -11.95 8.29
N THR A 59 -2.62 -10.86 8.45
CA THR A 59 -3.65 -10.72 9.50
C THR A 59 -4.78 -11.71 9.28
N ALA A 60 -5.27 -11.86 8.04
CA ALA A 60 -6.29 -12.85 7.72
C ALA A 60 -5.82 -14.27 8.08
N LYS A 61 -4.60 -14.64 7.69
CA LYS A 61 -3.99 -15.94 8.02
C LYS A 61 -3.89 -16.17 9.53
N ASP A 62 -3.44 -15.17 10.29
CA ASP A 62 -3.24 -15.30 11.74
C ASP A 62 -4.56 -15.32 12.53
N GLN A 63 -5.66 -14.90 11.90
CA GLN A 63 -7.02 -15.06 12.42
C GLN A 63 -7.70 -16.35 11.97
N ASN A 64 -6.98 -17.28 11.34
CA ASN A 64 -7.53 -18.50 10.73
C ASN A 64 -8.63 -18.19 9.69
N LYS A 65 -8.61 -17.00 9.08
CA LYS A 65 -9.45 -16.68 7.93
C LYS A 65 -8.74 -17.13 6.65
N ILE A 66 -9.53 -17.45 5.63
CA ILE A 66 -8.99 -17.75 4.30
C ILE A 66 -8.31 -16.48 3.77
N VAL A 67 -7.10 -16.61 3.21
CA VAL A 67 -6.43 -15.52 2.48
C VAL A 67 -7.00 -15.50 1.07
N GLU A 68 -7.54 -14.36 0.64
CA GLU A 68 -8.18 -14.17 -0.66
C GLU A 68 -7.45 -13.08 -1.46
N ASP A 69 -8.14 -12.37 -2.36
CA ASP A 69 -7.59 -11.21 -3.06
C ASP A 69 -7.36 -10.02 -2.12
N ASP A 70 -6.63 -9.01 -2.63
CA ASP A 70 -6.26 -7.82 -1.87
C ASP A 70 -7.46 -7.04 -1.34
N TYR A 71 -8.56 -6.89 -2.10
CA TYR A 71 -9.73 -6.14 -1.64
C TYR A 71 -10.43 -6.86 -0.49
N SER A 72 -10.62 -8.18 -0.63
CA SER A 72 -11.22 -9.01 0.41
C SER A 72 -10.36 -9.09 1.67
N ASN A 73 -9.03 -9.13 1.52
CA ASN A 73 -8.11 -9.11 2.66
C ASN A 73 -8.10 -7.74 3.38
N LEU A 74 -8.22 -6.63 2.65
CA LEU A 74 -8.36 -5.30 3.25
C LEU A 74 -9.66 -5.16 4.06
N ASP A 75 -10.77 -5.76 3.62
CA ASP A 75 -12.01 -5.79 4.42
C ASP A 75 -11.86 -6.57 5.72
N LYS A 76 -11.15 -7.71 5.67
CA LYS A 76 -10.84 -8.51 6.87
C LYS A 76 -9.93 -7.74 7.83
N LEU A 77 -8.95 -7.02 7.30
CA LEU A 77 -8.06 -6.16 8.09
C LEU A 77 -8.85 -5.03 8.75
N ALA A 78 -9.71 -4.34 8.00
CA ALA A 78 -10.56 -3.27 8.51
C ALA A 78 -11.45 -3.73 9.65
N THR A 79 -12.08 -4.90 9.49
CA THR A 79 -12.89 -5.52 10.55
C THR A 79 -12.03 -5.83 11.78
N THR A 80 -10.82 -6.35 11.59
CA THR A 80 -9.89 -6.70 12.68
C THR A 80 -9.42 -5.51 13.48
N LEU A 81 -9.07 -4.43 12.77
CA LEU A 81 -8.54 -3.20 13.36
C LEU A 81 -9.66 -2.22 13.76
N HIS A 82 -10.93 -2.60 13.57
CA HIS A 82 -12.09 -1.74 13.80
C HIS A 82 -11.99 -0.39 13.07
N LEU A 83 -11.50 -0.43 11.83
CA LEU A 83 -11.39 0.76 10.98
C LEU A 83 -12.78 1.25 10.60
N ASN A 84 -12.96 2.58 10.56
CA ASN A 84 -14.17 3.16 10.01
C ASN A 84 -14.26 2.92 8.49
N THR A 85 -15.44 3.12 7.93
CA THR A 85 -15.71 2.93 6.50
C THR A 85 -14.80 3.79 5.63
N GLU A 86 -14.50 5.02 6.05
CA GLU A 86 -13.66 5.94 5.28
C GLU A 86 -12.23 5.41 5.13
N HIS A 87 -11.60 4.95 6.21
CA HIS A 87 -10.26 4.36 6.16
C HIS A 87 -10.23 3.12 5.25
N THR A 88 -11.24 2.26 5.33
CA THR A 88 -11.36 1.08 4.46
C THR A 88 -11.45 1.48 2.98
N ILE A 89 -12.24 2.51 2.66
CA ILE A 89 -12.35 3.05 1.30
C ILE A 89 -11.00 3.59 0.83
N GLN A 90 -10.27 4.32 1.68
CA GLN A 90 -8.97 4.88 1.32
C GLN A 90 -7.93 3.79 1.05
N LEU A 91 -7.89 2.72 1.85
CA LEU A 91 -7.01 1.57 1.60
C LEU A 91 -7.33 0.88 0.27
N LYS A 92 -8.61 0.69 -0.05
CA LYS A 92 -9.06 0.11 -1.32
C LYS A 92 -8.74 1.01 -2.53
N LYS A 93 -8.89 2.32 -2.38
CA LYS A 93 -8.47 3.30 -3.41
C LYS A 93 -6.97 3.25 -3.63
N ALA A 94 -6.19 3.10 -2.56
CA ALA A 94 -4.74 2.98 -2.66
C ALA A 94 -4.32 1.72 -3.43
N ASN A 95 -4.95 0.57 -3.15
CA ASN A 95 -4.75 -0.65 -3.92
C ASN A 95 -5.15 -0.47 -5.40
N GLY A 96 -6.27 0.20 -5.66
CA GLY A 96 -6.69 0.53 -7.03
C GLY A 96 -5.67 1.39 -7.78
N LEU A 97 -5.12 2.42 -7.14
CA LEU A 97 -4.07 3.25 -7.74
C LEU A 97 -2.79 2.44 -7.99
N ARG A 98 -2.37 1.60 -7.05
CA ARG A 98 -1.23 0.69 -7.25
C ARG A 98 -1.44 -0.20 -8.48
N ASN A 99 -2.63 -0.78 -8.65
CA ASN A 99 -2.95 -1.63 -9.80
C ASN A 99 -2.87 -0.86 -11.12
N ILE A 100 -3.37 0.39 -11.15
CA ILE A 100 -3.24 1.27 -12.32
C ILE A 100 -1.76 1.55 -12.64
N LEU A 101 -0.95 1.84 -11.62
CA LEU A 101 0.47 2.14 -11.79
C LEU A 101 1.30 0.93 -12.23
N VAL A 102 0.94 -0.29 -11.78
CA VAL A 102 1.67 -1.53 -12.12
C VAL A 102 1.25 -2.06 -13.49
N HIS A 103 -0.05 -2.08 -13.78
CA HIS A 103 -0.58 -2.68 -15.00
C HIS A 103 -0.77 -1.69 -16.15
N GLU A 104 -0.41 -0.42 -15.95
CA GLU A 104 -0.54 0.66 -16.93
C GLU A 104 -1.95 0.79 -17.52
N TYR A 105 -2.98 0.37 -16.79
CA TYR A 105 -4.37 0.56 -17.21
C TYR A 105 -4.58 2.06 -17.48
N ASN A 106 -5.02 2.39 -18.69
CA ASN A 106 -5.20 3.74 -19.25
C ASN A 106 -3.95 4.44 -19.84
N GLY A 107 -2.80 3.76 -19.96
CA GLY A 107 -1.62 4.33 -20.65
C GLY A 107 -1.01 5.56 -19.97
N ILE A 108 -1.10 5.63 -18.64
CA ILE A 108 -0.78 6.83 -17.83
C ILE A 108 0.74 7.00 -17.53
N ILE A 109 1.63 6.13 -18.01
CA ILE A 109 3.08 6.14 -17.64
C ILE A 109 4.04 6.32 -18.82
#